data_AF-A0A952C7I1-F1
#
_entry.id   AF-A0A952C7I1-F1
#
_cell.length_a   1.000
_cell.length_b   1.000
_cell.length_c   1.000
_cell.angle_alpha   90.00
_cell.angle_beta   90.00
_cell.angle_gamma   90.00
#
_symmetry.space_group_name_H-M   'P 1'
#
loop_
_entity.id
_entity.type
_entity.pdbx_description
1 polymer ?
#
loop_
_entity_poly.entity_id
_entity_poly.type
_entity_poly.pdbx_seq_one_letter_code
_entity_poly.pdbx_strand_id
1 'polypeptide(L)'
;MQTIFEEPPVRERYWWKNEESEQHLNRGYLLKGETVNKAIERVCSAAAQRLYKPELKESFIEMIERGWMSLSSPVWANMGTERGLPISCFNVHVPDNIEGITFKLGEVIMQTKLGGGTSGYFGKLRGRGSAVTDNGKSSGAVSFMRLFDTAMDTISQGGVRRGAFAAYLDIDHPDIHEFLQ
;
A
#
# COMPACT_ATOMS: atom_id res chain seq x y z
N MET A 1 21.94 14.47 -43.18
CA MET A 1 21.62 14.47 -41.74
C MET A 1 20.58 13.37 -41.53
N GLN A 2 21.05 12.14 -41.32
CA GLN A 2 20.22 10.95 -41.14
C GLN A 2 19.82 10.90 -39.65
N THR A 3 18.53 10.88 -39.38
CA THR A 3 17.96 10.84 -38.03
C THR A 3 18.37 9.54 -37.32
N ILE A 4 19.10 9.66 -36.20
CA ILE A 4 19.68 8.56 -35.40
C ILE A 4 18.63 7.97 -34.42
N PHE A 5 17.35 8.08 -34.74
CA PHE A 5 16.27 7.50 -33.94
C PHE A 5 15.44 6.61 -34.84
N GLU A 6 15.86 5.35 -35.00
CA GLU A 6 14.93 4.30 -35.42
C GLU A 6 13.82 4.23 -34.36
N GLU A 7 12.56 4.28 -34.78
CA GLU A 7 11.46 4.05 -33.85
C GLU A 7 11.65 2.67 -33.23
N PRO A 8 11.53 2.55 -31.89
CA PRO A 8 11.66 1.25 -31.24
C PRO A 8 10.63 0.30 -31.86
N PRO A 9 11.02 -0.96 -32.14
CA PRO A 9 10.13 -1.90 -32.80
C PRO A 9 8.84 -2.03 -32.01
N VAL A 10 7.70 -1.98 -32.71
CA VAL A 10 6.38 -2.20 -32.11
C VAL A 10 6.38 -3.57 -31.46
N ARG A 11 6.40 -3.59 -30.13
CA ARG A 11 6.37 -4.85 -29.39
C ARG A 11 5.01 -5.52 -29.58
N GLU A 12 5.04 -6.83 -29.78
CA GLU A 12 3.82 -7.63 -29.86
C GLU A 12 3.01 -7.53 -28.56
N ARG A 13 1.69 -7.69 -28.66
CA ARG A 13 0.84 -7.80 -27.49
C ARG A 13 1.31 -8.98 -26.64
N TYR A 14 1.30 -8.80 -25.33
CA TYR A 14 1.72 -9.78 -24.34
C TYR A 14 3.21 -10.16 -24.36
N TRP A 15 4.08 -9.36 -24.98
CA TRP A 15 5.54 -9.61 -24.94
C TRP A 15 6.09 -9.75 -23.49
N TRP A 16 5.44 -9.09 -22.52
CA TRP A 16 5.80 -9.15 -21.10
C TRP A 16 5.24 -10.40 -20.39
N LYS A 17 4.24 -11.06 -20.96
CA LYS A 17 3.53 -12.21 -20.38
C LYS A 17 4.26 -13.51 -20.72
N ASN A 18 5.44 -13.67 -20.13
CA ASN A 18 6.24 -14.88 -20.19
C ASN A 18 5.98 -15.80 -18.98
N GLU A 19 6.59 -16.98 -18.99
CA GLU A 19 6.44 -17.97 -17.91
C GLU A 19 6.75 -17.39 -16.52
N GLU A 20 7.81 -16.59 -16.39
CA GLU A 20 8.19 -15.98 -15.11
C GLU A 20 7.10 -15.02 -14.60
N SER A 21 6.60 -14.14 -15.46
CA SER A 21 5.56 -13.18 -15.11
C SER A 21 4.26 -13.88 -14.72
N GLU A 22 3.89 -14.96 -15.42
CA GLU A 22 2.68 -15.74 -15.12
C GLU A 22 2.84 -16.47 -13.79
N GLN A 23 4.00 -17.07 -13.54
CA GLN A 23 4.32 -17.68 -12.25
C GLN A 23 4.28 -16.65 -11.11
N HIS A 24 4.82 -15.45 -11.32
CA HIS A 24 4.78 -14.37 -10.33
C HIS A 24 3.35 -13.92 -10.03
N LEU A 25 2.51 -13.74 -11.04
CA LEU A 25 1.10 -13.37 -10.87
C LEU A 25 0.32 -14.45 -10.13
N ASN A 26 0.61 -15.72 -10.40
CA ASN A 26 -0.07 -16.85 -9.78
C ASN A 26 0.28 -17.04 -8.29
N ARG A 27 1.33 -16.40 -7.76
CA ARG A 27 1.75 -16.49 -6.34
C ARG A 27 0.88 -15.70 -5.35
N GLY A 28 -0.33 -15.30 -5.73
CA GLY A 28 -1.31 -14.71 -4.82
C GLY A 28 -2.08 -13.49 -5.34
N TYR A 29 -1.78 -13.05 -6.58
CA TYR A 29 -2.46 -11.91 -7.22
C TYR A 29 -3.64 -12.33 -8.09
N LEU A 30 -3.65 -13.58 -8.58
CA LEU A 30 -4.78 -14.15 -9.31
C LEU A 30 -5.73 -14.87 -8.34
N LEU A 31 -7.02 -14.89 -8.68
CA LEU A 31 -8.00 -15.74 -8.01
C LEU A 31 -7.73 -17.22 -8.32
N LYS A 32 -8.23 -18.13 -7.48
CA LYS A 32 -8.04 -19.57 -7.67
C LYS A 32 -8.59 -20.02 -9.04
N GLY A 33 -7.70 -20.47 -9.91
CA GLY A 33 -8.04 -20.91 -11.28
C GLY A 33 -8.23 -19.79 -12.30
N GLU A 34 -7.92 -18.54 -11.93
CA GLU A 34 -7.97 -17.39 -12.84
C GLU A 34 -6.71 -17.32 -13.71
N THR A 35 -6.89 -17.05 -15.00
CA THR A 35 -5.78 -16.78 -15.93
C THR A 35 -5.44 -15.29 -15.94
N VAL A 36 -4.22 -14.92 -16.36
CA VAL A 36 -3.81 -13.51 -16.46
C VAL A 36 -4.79 -12.70 -17.32
N ASN A 37 -5.21 -13.23 -18.46
CA ASN A 37 -6.18 -12.57 -19.33
C ASN A 37 -7.54 -12.33 -18.63
N LYS A 38 -8.04 -13.31 -17.86
CA LYS A 38 -9.27 -13.13 -17.08
C LYS A 38 -9.11 -12.11 -15.95
N ALA A 39 -7.94 -12.04 -15.33
CA ALA A 39 -7.65 -11.02 -14.33
C ALA A 39 -7.60 -9.61 -14.95
N ILE A 40 -6.98 -9.45 -16.13
CA ILE A 40 -6.99 -8.18 -16.89
C ILE A 40 -8.43 -7.76 -17.17
N GLU A 41 -9.25 -8.68 -17.70
CA GLU A 41 -10.68 -8.46 -17.97
C GLU A 41 -11.44 -8.01 -16.73
N ARG A 42 -11.26 -8.70 -15.60
CA ARG A 42 -11.87 -8.36 -14.31
C ARG A 42 -11.47 -6.96 -13.87
N VAL A 43 -10.18 -6.67 -13.83
CA VAL A 43 -9.65 -5.38 -13.34
C VAL A 43 -10.14 -4.24 -14.22
N CYS A 44 -10.00 -4.36 -15.54
CA CYS A 44 -10.39 -3.30 -16.49
C CYS A 44 -11.90 -3.06 -16.48
N SER A 45 -12.71 -4.12 -16.44
CA SER A 45 -14.17 -3.99 -16.32
C SER A 45 -14.57 -3.29 -15.03
N ALA A 46 -13.98 -3.70 -13.90
CA ALA A 46 -14.24 -3.11 -12.60
C ALA A 46 -13.82 -1.65 -12.50
N ALA A 47 -12.74 -1.25 -13.18
CA ALA A 47 -12.26 0.13 -13.27
C ALA A 47 -13.20 0.99 -14.12
N ALA A 48 -13.52 0.53 -15.34
CA ALA A 48 -14.42 1.23 -16.25
C ALA A 48 -15.81 1.46 -15.64
N GLN A 49 -16.36 0.44 -14.94
CA GLN A 49 -17.64 0.56 -14.23
C GLN A 49 -17.61 1.60 -13.11
N ARG A 50 -16.54 1.65 -12.30
CA ARG A 50 -16.39 2.65 -11.23
C ARG A 50 -16.25 4.08 -11.74
N LEU A 51 -15.76 4.23 -12.97
CA LEU A 51 -15.68 5.52 -13.66
C LEU A 51 -16.99 5.89 -14.36
N TYR A 52 -18.00 5.02 -14.36
CA TYR A 52 -19.23 5.14 -15.16
C TYR A 52 -18.95 5.30 -16.66
N LYS A 53 -17.89 4.66 -17.15
CA LYS A 53 -17.39 4.74 -18.53
C LYS A 53 -17.02 3.36 -19.09
N PRO A 54 -18.01 2.50 -19.37
CA PRO A 54 -17.77 1.14 -19.86
C PRO A 54 -16.96 1.09 -21.16
N GLU A 55 -17.01 2.14 -21.99
CA GLU A 55 -16.26 2.28 -23.23
C GLU A 55 -14.73 2.31 -23.04
N LEU A 56 -14.24 2.67 -21.85
CA LEU A 56 -12.80 2.71 -21.55
C LEU A 56 -12.19 1.32 -21.30
N LYS A 57 -13.03 0.29 -21.11
CA LYS A 57 -12.57 -1.08 -20.79
C LYS A 57 -11.54 -1.56 -21.81
N GLU A 58 -11.84 -1.48 -23.10
CA GLU A 58 -10.99 -1.99 -24.17
C GLU A 58 -9.67 -1.22 -24.26
N SER A 59 -9.68 0.10 -24.05
CA SER A 59 -8.46 0.91 -23.99
C SER A 59 -7.57 0.52 -22.82
N PHE A 60 -8.13 0.25 -21.63
CA PHE A 60 -7.35 -0.22 -20.49
C PHE A 60 -6.73 -1.60 -20.72
N ILE A 61 -7.48 -2.52 -21.34
CA ILE A 61 -6.97 -3.82 -21.74
C ILE A 61 -5.78 -3.62 -22.67
N GLU A 62 -5.94 -2.85 -23.75
CA GLU A 62 -4.87 -2.60 -24.72
C GLU A 62 -3.60 -2.04 -24.08
N MET A 63 -3.73 -1.08 -23.15
CA MET A 63 -2.57 -0.50 -22.43
C MET A 63 -1.79 -1.57 -21.65
N ILE A 64 -2.49 -2.52 -21.02
CA ILE A 64 -1.85 -3.61 -20.28
C ILE A 64 -1.27 -4.64 -21.26
N GLU A 65 -2.02 -5.05 -22.29
CA GLU A 65 -1.55 -6.02 -23.30
C GLU A 65 -0.25 -5.57 -23.98
N ARG A 66 -0.15 -4.29 -24.31
CA ARG A 66 1.06 -3.71 -24.93
C ARG A 66 2.21 -3.50 -23.94
N GLY A 67 1.97 -3.68 -22.65
CA GLY A 67 2.94 -3.45 -21.58
C GLY A 67 3.24 -1.97 -21.35
N TRP A 68 2.32 -1.08 -21.71
CA TRP A 68 2.43 0.37 -21.46
C TRP A 68 2.07 0.73 -20.02
N MET A 69 1.28 -0.11 -19.37
CA MET A 69 0.84 0.07 -18.00
C MET A 69 1.05 -1.21 -17.19
N SER A 70 1.73 -1.07 -16.05
CA SER A 70 1.76 -2.08 -15.00
C SER A 70 0.78 -1.71 -13.90
N LEU A 71 0.15 -2.71 -13.29
CA LEU A 71 -0.78 -2.53 -12.19
C LEU A 71 -0.09 -2.85 -10.87
N SER A 72 -0.44 -2.12 -9.81
CA SER A 72 0.05 -2.45 -8.47
C SER A 72 -0.51 -3.81 -8.01
N SER A 73 0.22 -4.47 -7.11
CA SER A 73 -0.18 -5.79 -6.60
C SER A 73 -1.59 -5.81 -5.98
N PRO A 74 -2.03 -4.80 -5.21
CA PRO A 74 -3.40 -4.75 -4.69
C PRO A 74 -4.46 -4.60 -5.78
N VAL A 75 -4.15 -3.91 -6.89
CA VAL A 75 -5.08 -3.81 -8.02
C VAL A 75 -5.26 -5.17 -8.68
N TRP A 76 -4.17 -5.90 -8.95
CA TRP A 76 -4.26 -7.27 -9.46
C TRP A 76 -5.09 -8.18 -8.54
N ALA A 77 -4.76 -8.16 -7.24
CA ALA A 77 -5.33 -9.08 -6.25
C ALA A 77 -6.80 -8.81 -5.92
N ASN A 78 -7.21 -7.54 -5.86
CA ASN A 78 -8.44 -7.15 -5.16
C ASN A 78 -9.45 -6.38 -6.04
N MET A 79 -9.01 -5.72 -7.12
CA MET A 79 -9.91 -4.89 -7.92
C MET A 79 -11.01 -5.73 -8.60
N GLY A 80 -12.28 -5.34 -8.42
CA GLY A 80 -13.41 -6.12 -8.94
C GLY A 80 -13.71 -7.39 -8.14
N THR A 81 -13.19 -7.51 -6.92
CA THR A 81 -13.48 -8.61 -5.99
C THR A 81 -14.02 -8.07 -4.66
N GLU A 82 -14.50 -8.95 -3.79
CA GLU A 82 -14.85 -8.64 -2.40
C GLU A 82 -13.68 -8.86 -1.42
N ARG A 83 -12.52 -9.29 -1.93
CA ARG A 83 -11.32 -9.54 -1.11
C ARG A 83 -10.49 -8.25 -0.99
N GLY A 84 -10.19 -7.84 0.23
CA GLY A 84 -9.22 -6.77 0.51
C GLY A 84 -9.59 -5.42 -0.13
N LEU A 85 -8.58 -4.58 -0.40
CA LEU A 85 -8.74 -3.27 -1.04
C LEU A 85 -7.74 -3.09 -2.21
N PRO A 86 -8.09 -2.33 -3.27
CA PRO A 86 -7.17 -2.00 -4.36
C PRO A 86 -6.15 -0.89 -4.01
N ILE A 87 -6.16 -0.39 -2.77
CA ILE A 87 -5.28 0.68 -2.27
C ILE A 87 -3.95 0.06 -1.84
N SER A 88 -2.84 0.71 -2.20
CA SER A 88 -1.48 0.22 -1.87
C SER A 88 -0.87 0.86 -0.62
N CYS A 89 -1.18 2.13 -0.36
CA CYS A 89 -0.54 2.91 0.69
C CYS A 89 -1.59 3.60 1.56
N PHE A 90 -1.41 3.52 2.87
CA PHE A 90 -2.17 4.25 3.86
C PHE A 90 -1.22 5.04 4.76
N ASN A 91 -1.67 6.20 5.19
CA ASN A 91 -0.99 7.03 6.17
C ASN A 91 -1.99 7.52 7.21
N VAL A 92 -1.59 7.50 8.48
CA VAL A 92 -2.34 8.12 9.58
C VAL A 92 -1.54 9.27 10.17
N HIS A 93 -2.25 10.33 10.56
CA HIS A 93 -1.66 11.42 11.31
C HIS A 93 -2.03 11.25 12.79
N VAL A 94 -1.02 11.01 13.64
CA VAL A 94 -1.22 10.66 15.05
C VAL A 94 -1.35 11.93 15.91
N PRO A 95 -2.49 12.15 16.61
CA PRO A 95 -2.69 13.34 17.44
C PRO A 95 -2.09 13.19 18.84
N ASP A 96 -1.87 14.31 19.54
CA ASP A 96 -1.24 14.36 20.87
C ASP A 96 -2.21 14.10 22.04
N ASN A 97 -2.96 12.99 21.98
CA ASN A 97 -3.80 12.50 23.07
C ASN A 97 -4.04 10.98 22.96
N ILE A 98 -4.27 10.32 24.09
CA ILE A 98 -4.35 8.84 24.16
C ILE A 98 -5.52 8.27 23.34
N GLU A 99 -6.68 8.93 23.36
CA GLU A 99 -7.84 8.49 22.58
C GLU A 99 -7.52 8.46 21.08
N GLY A 100 -6.94 9.54 20.57
CA GLY A 100 -6.56 9.64 19.17
C GLY A 100 -5.40 8.72 18.80
N ILE A 101 -4.40 8.53 19.68
CA ILE A 101 -3.31 7.55 19.45
C ILE A 101 -3.87 6.14 19.29
N THR A 102 -4.74 5.71 20.21
CA THR A 102 -5.31 4.36 20.19
C THR A 102 -6.29 4.17 19.03
N PHE A 103 -7.06 5.20 18.68
CA PHE A 103 -7.90 5.19 17.48
C PHE A 103 -7.07 5.01 16.20
N LYS A 104 -5.97 5.77 16.03
CA LYS A 104 -5.07 5.64 14.88
C LYS A 104 -4.34 4.30 14.84
N LEU A 105 -3.99 3.73 15.99
CA LEU A 105 -3.48 2.36 16.07
C LEU A 105 -4.51 1.35 15.54
N GLY A 106 -5.78 1.48 15.93
CA GLY A 106 -6.87 0.65 15.43
C GLY A 106 -7.08 0.75 13.92
N GLU A 107 -7.03 1.97 13.37
CA GLU A 107 -7.08 2.19 11.91
C GLU A 107 -5.94 1.45 11.19
N VAL A 108 -4.70 1.60 11.67
CA VAL A 108 -3.51 0.95 11.09
C VAL A 108 -3.62 -0.57 11.14
N ILE A 109 -4.12 -1.14 12.24
CA ILE A 109 -4.34 -2.58 12.38
C ILE A 109 -5.31 -3.08 11.29
N MET A 110 -6.43 -2.38 11.10
CA MET A 110 -7.42 -2.77 10.09
C MET A 110 -6.89 -2.63 8.67
N GLN A 111 -6.18 -1.55 8.36
CA GLN A 111 -5.55 -1.34 7.06
C GLN A 111 -4.50 -2.42 6.75
N THR A 112 -3.69 -2.79 7.76
CA THR A 112 -2.67 -3.84 7.64
C THR A 112 -3.32 -5.22 7.41
N LYS A 113 -4.40 -5.53 8.14
CA LYS A 113 -5.20 -6.75 7.91
C LYS A 113 -5.71 -6.83 6.47
N LEU A 114 -6.16 -5.72 5.91
CA LEU A 114 -6.67 -5.63 4.53
C LEU A 114 -5.55 -5.68 3.48
N GLY A 115 -4.28 -5.60 3.89
CA GLY A 115 -3.11 -5.83 3.06
C GLY A 115 -2.54 -4.60 2.37
N GLY A 116 -2.82 -3.41 2.88
CA GLY A 116 -2.11 -2.20 2.48
C GLY A 116 -0.82 -2.01 3.27
N GLY A 117 0.18 -1.37 2.65
CA GLY A 117 1.31 -0.82 3.39
C GLY A 117 0.85 0.39 4.21
N THR A 118 1.21 0.44 5.49
CA THR A 118 0.76 1.47 6.42
C THR A 118 1.91 2.38 6.85
N SER A 119 1.57 3.57 7.30
CA SER A 119 2.53 4.54 7.83
C SER A 119 1.86 5.48 8.81
N GLY A 120 2.64 6.12 9.65
CA GLY A 120 2.14 7.09 10.61
C GLY A 120 3.08 8.27 10.77
N TYR A 121 2.52 9.48 10.84
CA TYR A 121 3.25 10.68 11.21
C TYR A 121 3.03 10.99 12.70
N PHE A 122 4.13 11.13 13.44
CA PHE A 122 4.16 11.26 14.89
C PHE A 122 4.64 12.63 15.39
N GLY A 123 4.97 13.57 14.49
CA GLY A 123 5.56 14.87 14.86
C GLY A 123 4.65 15.78 15.70
N LYS A 124 3.37 15.43 15.87
CA LYS A 124 2.49 16.12 16.84
C LYS A 124 2.62 15.65 18.27
N LEU A 125 3.11 14.43 18.49
CA LEU A 125 3.25 13.91 19.84
C LEU A 125 4.25 14.76 20.61
N ARG A 126 3.94 15.08 21.86
CA ARG A 126 4.91 15.77 22.71
C ARG A 126 6.11 14.89 23.02
N GLY A 127 7.28 15.51 23.12
CA GLY A 127 8.55 14.84 23.42
C GLY A 127 8.58 14.17 24.79
N ARG A 128 9.57 13.30 24.98
CA ARG A 128 9.85 12.63 26.25
C ARG A 128 10.08 13.66 27.35
N GLY A 129 9.43 13.47 28.50
CA GLY A 129 9.55 14.37 29.65
C GLY A 129 8.62 15.58 29.64
N SER A 130 7.90 15.86 28.54
CA SER A 130 6.89 16.92 28.50
C SER A 130 5.76 16.67 29.51
N ALA A 131 5.23 17.74 30.09
CA ALA A 131 4.14 17.64 31.06
C ALA A 131 2.87 17.03 30.44
N VAL A 132 2.17 16.21 31.21
CA VAL A 132 0.84 15.68 30.88
C VAL A 132 -0.14 16.20 31.92
N THR A 133 -1.25 16.78 31.46
CA THR A 133 -2.31 17.26 32.35
C THR A 133 -2.72 16.15 33.31
N ASP A 134 -2.60 16.44 34.61
CA ASP A 134 -2.94 15.53 35.71
C ASP A 134 -2.20 14.17 35.70
N ASN A 135 -1.10 14.03 34.95
CA ASN A 135 -0.48 12.71 34.70
C ASN A 135 1.06 12.72 34.54
N GLY A 136 1.76 13.61 35.25
CA GLY A 136 3.23 13.59 35.30
C GLY A 136 3.89 13.97 33.97
N LYS A 137 4.71 13.06 33.41
CA LYS A 137 5.55 13.32 32.23
C LYS A 137 5.30 12.29 31.12
N SER A 138 5.37 12.76 29.87
CA SER A 138 5.22 11.94 28.66
C SER A 138 6.38 10.97 28.46
N SER A 139 6.07 9.78 27.94
CA SER A 139 7.06 8.80 27.49
C SER A 139 7.64 9.10 26.11
N GLY A 140 7.18 10.16 25.42
CA GLY A 140 7.69 10.59 24.12
C GLY A 140 7.14 9.81 22.94
N ALA A 141 7.34 10.35 21.74
CA ALA A 141 6.80 9.85 20.47
C ALA A 141 7.30 8.43 20.16
N VAL A 142 8.60 8.18 20.34
CA VAL A 142 9.22 6.88 20.04
C VAL A 142 8.66 5.76 20.92
N SER A 143 8.34 6.06 22.18
CA SER A 143 7.67 5.10 23.06
C SER A 143 6.30 4.68 22.54
N PHE A 144 5.53 5.60 21.95
CA PHE A 144 4.24 5.27 21.35
C PHE A 144 4.39 4.53 20.01
N MET A 145 5.43 4.80 19.23
CA MET A 145 5.73 4.05 18.00
C MET A 145 5.90 2.54 18.26
N ARG A 146 6.43 2.15 19.43
CA ARG A 146 6.54 0.73 19.83
C ARG A 146 5.21 -0.01 19.88
N LEU A 147 4.10 0.69 20.13
CA LEU A 147 2.75 0.10 20.06
C LEU A 147 2.40 -0.31 18.63
N PHE A 148 2.76 0.54 17.65
CA PHE A 148 2.54 0.27 16.23
C PHE A 148 3.45 -0.86 15.75
N ASP A 149 4.72 -0.86 16.16
CA ASP A 149 5.67 -1.94 15.85
C ASP A 149 5.18 -3.30 16.38
N THR A 150 4.79 -3.36 17.66
CA THR A 150 4.23 -4.59 18.27
C THR A 150 2.96 -5.05 17.55
N ALA A 151 2.11 -4.12 17.13
CA ALA A 151 0.92 -4.46 16.34
C ALA A 151 1.29 -5.04 14.96
N MET A 152 2.32 -4.52 14.28
CA MET A 152 2.77 -5.07 12.99
C MET A 152 3.38 -6.46 13.12
N ASP A 153 4.04 -6.75 14.25
CA ASP A 153 4.55 -8.08 14.54
C ASP A 153 3.42 -9.09 14.78
N THR A 154 2.34 -8.64 15.42
CA THR A 154 1.18 -9.47 15.76
C THR A 154 0.26 -9.71 14.56
N ILE A 155 0.06 -8.70 13.71
CA ILE A 155 -0.93 -8.73 12.64
C ILE A 155 -0.27 -9.15 11.31
N SER A 156 -0.68 -10.32 10.80
CA SER A 156 -0.25 -10.79 9.48
C SER A 156 -1.21 -10.36 8.37
N GLN A 157 -0.64 -9.89 7.26
CA GLN A 157 -1.35 -9.69 6.00
C GLN A 157 -1.74 -11.06 5.42
N GLY A 158 -3.00 -11.46 5.61
CA GLY A 158 -3.58 -12.67 5.01
C GLY A 158 -2.87 -13.98 5.40
N GLY A 159 -2.13 -14.01 6.51
CA GLY A 159 -1.41 -15.19 7.01
C GLY A 159 -0.07 -15.49 6.31
N VAL A 160 0.43 -14.62 5.42
CA VAL A 160 1.62 -14.90 4.58
C VAL A 160 2.77 -13.92 4.80
N ARG A 161 2.49 -12.65 5.12
CA ARG A 161 3.52 -11.63 5.37
C ARG A 161 3.25 -10.86 6.66
N ARG A 162 4.31 -10.47 7.38
CA ARG A 162 4.22 -9.51 8.48
C ARG A 162 3.79 -8.15 7.94
N GLY A 163 3.07 -7.37 8.75
CA GLY A 163 2.77 -5.98 8.43
C GLY A 163 4.06 -5.18 8.25
N ALA A 164 4.04 -4.21 7.33
CA ALA A 164 5.12 -3.25 7.18
C ALA A 164 4.56 -1.86 7.50
N PHE A 165 5.25 -1.14 8.39
CA PHE A 165 4.85 0.19 8.84
C PHE A 165 6.03 1.15 8.77
N ALA A 166 5.81 2.32 8.18
CA ALA A 166 6.79 3.42 8.19
C ALA A 166 6.37 4.49 9.20
N ALA A 167 7.21 4.75 10.20
CA ALA A 167 7.05 5.88 11.11
C ALA A 167 7.77 7.11 10.56
N TYR A 168 7.12 8.27 10.63
CA TYR A 168 7.68 9.56 10.24
C TYR A 168 7.73 10.50 11.44
N LEU A 169 8.88 11.15 11.62
CA LEU A 169 9.14 12.13 12.67
C LEU A 169 9.98 13.28 12.09
N ASP A 170 9.71 14.50 12.53
CA ASP A 170 10.47 15.67 12.09
C ASP A 170 11.88 15.66 12.70
N ILE A 171 12.87 16.16 11.95
CA ILE A 171 14.28 16.14 12.37
C ILE A 171 14.56 17.05 13.60
N ASP A 172 13.71 18.05 13.82
CA ASP A 172 13.77 18.97 14.95
C ASP A 172 12.91 18.52 16.14
N HIS A 173 12.27 17.35 16.04
CA HIS A 173 11.50 16.79 17.14
C HIS A 173 12.41 16.45 18.34
N PRO A 174 11.99 16.69 19.60
CA PRO A 174 12.82 16.44 20.78
C PRO A 174 13.34 14.99 20.91
N ASP A 175 12.56 14.04 20.38
CA ASP A 175 12.87 12.61 20.43
C ASP A 175 13.65 12.09 19.20
N ILE A 176 14.14 12.97 18.31
CA ILE A 176 14.79 12.57 17.05
C ILE A 176 15.99 11.63 17.27
N HIS A 177 16.81 11.87 18.30
CA HIS A 177 17.96 11.02 18.58
C HIS A 177 17.58 9.61 19.03
N GLU A 178 16.44 9.46 19.73
CA GLU A 178 15.89 8.15 20.08
C GLU A 178 15.29 7.46 18.85
N PHE A 179 14.70 8.23 17.93
CA PHE A 179 14.10 7.72 16.70
C PHE A 179 15.12 7.16 15.70
N LEU A 180 16.34 7.71 15.69
CA LEU A 180 17.42 7.30 14.77
C LEU A 180 18.21 6.06 15.23
N GLN A 181 17.92 5.49 16.40
CA GLN A 181 18.57 4.29 16.94
C GLN A 181 17.81 3.01 16.55
#